data_AF-A0A1G0XI29-F1
#
_entry.id   AF-A0A1G0XI29-F1
#
_cell.length_a   1.000
_cell.length_b   1.000
_cell.length_c   1.000
_cell.angle_alpha   90.00
_cell.angle_beta   90.00
_cell.angle_gamma   90.00
#
_symmetry.space_group_name_H-M   'P 1'
#
loop_
_entity.id
_entity.type
_entity.pdbx_description
1 polymer ?
#
loop_
_entity_poly.entity_id
_entity_poly.type
_entity_poly.pdbx_seq_one_letter_code
_entity_poly.pdbx_strand_id
1 'polypeptide(L)'
;MTLKFNSQKLLVILFSASLLLLLTHLVFSILYPEVDSQNISALSNEEIDKKFKESLYSFAIKNEWIKSIKDNSSIPSYRISVPSDLPIPQIIGELIKQYDGYNLIVEAEEKKIHGRTLMQVSSDKEIKLKADFRYINDIQRTFSQSALFIYGRENKEAEYDSLMLTTTRDMSALLIPSKSNAAYSTWLRGNGFDYAVILNNEINDLEFRLSKDYSEKRLKLIVQNIVVSFPHASFFVINKNFDIYSSPNYLIIKKEFGKRKIRFFTTDSLKFIDKSHPNISEKLNSIVTNVKAGDITRIAISFDAYQSLAEDLRKLIRVGYKFVKTSELGSKEKK
;
A
#
# COMPACT_ATOMS: atom_id res chain seq x y z
N MET A 1 -2.15 -22.48 55.74
CA MET A 1 -3.19 -23.52 55.67
C MET A 1 -2.63 -24.67 54.83
N THR A 2 -2.04 -25.68 55.47
CA THR A 2 -1.38 -26.80 54.78
C THR A 2 -2.43 -27.87 54.48
N LEU A 3 -2.84 -27.97 53.22
CA LEU A 3 -3.73 -29.03 52.75
C LEU A 3 -3.00 -30.38 52.85
N LYS A 4 -3.27 -31.15 53.91
CA LYS A 4 -2.89 -32.56 54.02
C LYS A 4 -3.78 -33.38 53.08
N PHE A 5 -3.41 -33.45 51.81
CA PHE A 5 -4.04 -34.38 50.89
C PHE A 5 -3.60 -35.81 51.22
N ASN A 6 -4.57 -36.69 51.41
CA ASN A 6 -4.31 -38.12 51.52
C ASN A 6 -3.79 -38.61 50.17
N SER A 7 -2.49 -38.89 50.10
CA SER A 7 -1.76 -39.24 48.88
C SER A 7 -2.37 -40.43 48.14
N GLN A 8 -2.96 -41.39 48.86
CA GLN A 8 -3.66 -42.53 48.26
C GLN A 8 -4.94 -42.10 47.55
N LYS A 9 -5.74 -41.22 48.16
CA LYS A 9 -6.96 -40.70 47.52
C LYS A 9 -6.64 -39.83 46.31
N LEU A 10 -5.58 -39.04 46.39
CA LEU A 10 -5.12 -38.20 45.28
C LEU A 10 -4.63 -39.03 44.09
N LEU A 11 -3.90 -40.12 44.37
CA LEU A 11 -3.42 -41.04 43.33
C LEU A 11 -4.59 -41.75 42.64
N VAL A 12 -5.59 -42.21 43.41
CA VAL A 12 -6.82 -42.80 42.84
C VAL A 12 -7.57 -41.79 41.97
N ILE A 13 -7.72 -40.54 42.40
CA ILE A 13 -8.38 -39.49 41.62
C ILE A 13 -7.63 -39.21 40.32
N LEU A 14 -6.29 -39.07 40.38
CA LEU A 14 -5.46 -38.83 39.20
C LEU A 14 -5.51 -40.01 38.22
N PHE A 15 -5.48 -41.24 38.74
CA PHE A 15 -5.57 -42.44 37.92
C PHE A 15 -6.95 -42.55 37.24
N SER A 16 -8.03 -42.32 37.97
CA SER A 16 -9.38 -42.28 37.40
C SER A 16 -9.54 -41.16 36.37
N ALA A 17 -8.95 -39.98 36.61
CA ALA A 17 -8.97 -38.88 35.65
C ALA A 17 -8.16 -39.21 34.38
N SER A 18 -6.99 -39.87 34.51
CA SER A 18 -6.20 -40.33 33.37
C SER A 18 -6.93 -41.40 32.56
N LEU A 19 -7.61 -42.32 33.23
CA LEU A 19 -8.40 -43.37 32.56
C LEU A 19 -9.59 -42.75 31.81
N LEU A 20 -10.27 -41.78 32.43
CA LEU A 20 -11.35 -41.03 31.79
C LEU A 20 -10.84 -40.27 30.56
N LEU A 21 -9.69 -39.59 30.67
CA LEU A 21 -9.05 -38.88 29.56
C LEU A 21 -8.71 -39.83 28.41
N LEU A 22 -8.16 -41.00 28.71
CA LEU A 22 -7.84 -42.03 27.73
C LEU A 22 -9.10 -42.54 27.02
N LEU A 23 -10.17 -42.83 27.78
CA LEU A 23 -11.46 -43.24 27.24
C LEU A 23 -12.08 -42.16 26.36
N THR A 24 -12.04 -40.90 26.78
CA THR A 24 -12.51 -39.79 25.95
C THR A 24 -11.69 -39.65 24.68
N HIS A 25 -10.36 -39.80 24.74
CA HIS A 25 -9.52 -39.76 23.54
C HIS A 25 -9.85 -40.89 22.58
N LEU A 26 -10.07 -42.11 23.11
CA LEU A 26 -10.44 -43.28 22.32
C LEU A 26 -11.82 -43.10 21.67
N VAL A 27 -12.82 -42.64 22.42
CA VAL A 27 -14.14 -42.31 21.89
C VAL A 27 -14.07 -41.20 20.85
N PHE A 28 -13.27 -40.15 21.09
CA PHE A 28 -13.03 -39.10 20.10
C PHE A 28 -12.38 -39.65 18.84
N SER A 29 -11.39 -40.55 18.95
CA SER A 29 -10.73 -41.14 17.78
C SER A 29 -11.64 -42.04 16.94
N ILE A 30 -12.70 -42.60 17.53
CA ILE A 30 -13.69 -43.44 16.82
C ILE A 30 -14.82 -42.60 16.22
N LEU A 31 -15.32 -41.60 16.96
CA LEU A 31 -16.42 -40.73 16.49
C LEU A 31 -15.96 -39.65 15.53
N TYR A 32 -14.72 -39.19 15.72
CA TYR A 32 -14.00 -38.27 14.86
C TYR A 32 -12.70 -38.96 14.47
N PRO A 33 -12.75 -39.98 13.58
CA PRO A 33 -11.52 -40.37 12.90
C PRO A 33 -10.89 -39.08 12.38
N GLU A 34 -9.59 -38.89 12.61
CA GLU A 34 -8.86 -37.79 11.97
C GLU A 34 -9.37 -37.73 10.54
N VAL A 35 -9.88 -36.56 10.14
CA VAL A 35 -10.34 -36.35 8.77
C VAL A 35 -9.11 -36.64 7.93
N ASP A 36 -9.02 -37.88 7.45
CA ASP A 36 -8.01 -38.28 6.51
C ASP A 36 -8.19 -37.27 5.39
N SER A 37 -7.12 -36.51 5.14
CA SER A 37 -7.07 -35.38 4.22
C SER A 37 -7.21 -35.83 2.77
N GLN A 38 -8.13 -36.76 2.52
CA GLN A 38 -8.59 -37.30 1.25
C GLN A 38 -9.48 -36.26 0.57
N ASN A 39 -8.84 -35.15 0.20
CA ASN A 39 -9.10 -34.33 -0.99
C ASN A 39 -8.14 -33.13 -1.02
N ILE A 40 -6.98 -33.21 -0.36
CA ILE A 40 -5.91 -32.25 -0.60
C ILE A 40 -5.19 -32.70 -1.89
N SER A 41 -5.39 -31.95 -2.97
CA SER A 41 -4.73 -32.23 -4.26
C SER A 41 -3.21 -32.28 -4.05
N ALA A 42 -2.57 -33.35 -4.51
CA ALA A 42 -1.11 -33.41 -4.56
C ALA A 42 -0.61 -32.69 -5.82
N LEU A 43 0.35 -31.79 -5.68
CA LEU A 43 1.01 -31.14 -6.82
C LEU A 43 2.25 -31.91 -7.22
N SER A 44 2.47 -32.03 -8.54
CA SER A 44 3.73 -32.53 -9.07
C SER A 44 4.87 -31.54 -8.82
N ASN A 45 6.12 -32.02 -8.83
CA ASN A 45 7.30 -31.16 -8.67
C ASN A 45 7.37 -30.05 -9.73
N GLU A 46 6.93 -30.34 -10.95
CA GLU A 46 6.88 -29.37 -12.05
C GLU A 46 5.84 -28.26 -11.78
N GLU A 47 4.67 -28.62 -11.26
CA GLU A 47 3.65 -27.64 -10.87
C GLU A 47 4.08 -26.78 -9.69
N ILE A 48 4.79 -27.37 -8.72
CA ILE A 48 5.37 -26.64 -7.60
C ILE A 48 6.38 -25.60 -8.11
N ASP A 49 7.32 -26.00 -8.99
CA ASP A 49 8.29 -25.08 -9.60
C ASP A 49 7.62 -24.00 -10.46
N LYS A 50 6.61 -24.38 -11.24
CA LYS A 50 5.84 -23.44 -12.05
C LYS A 50 5.16 -22.38 -11.18
N LYS A 51 4.39 -22.79 -10.17
CA LYS A 51 3.72 -21.87 -9.22
C LYS A 51 4.74 -21.02 -8.45
N PHE A 52 5.89 -21.59 -8.09
CA PHE A 52 6.98 -20.87 -7.45
C PHE A 52 7.46 -19.71 -8.33
N LYS A 53 7.82 -20.00 -9.58
CA LYS A 53 8.28 -18.99 -10.55
C LYS A 53 7.21 -17.97 -10.89
N GLU A 54 5.96 -18.40 -11.11
CA GLU A 54 4.83 -17.50 -11.34
C GLU A 54 4.65 -16.50 -10.18
N SER A 55 4.80 -16.98 -8.94
CA SER A 55 4.77 -16.11 -7.76
C SER A 55 5.89 -15.08 -7.80
N LEU A 56 7.13 -15.48 -8.13
CA LEU A 56 8.25 -14.54 -8.26
C LEU A 56 8.01 -13.50 -9.37
N TYR A 57 7.49 -13.94 -10.52
CA TYR A 57 7.17 -13.04 -11.64
C TYR A 57 6.05 -12.06 -11.31
N SER A 58 5.09 -12.45 -10.46
CA SER A 58 4.04 -11.54 -9.97
C SER A 58 4.60 -10.37 -9.17
N PHE A 59 5.84 -10.50 -8.64
CA PHE A 59 6.58 -9.44 -7.98
C PHE A 59 7.59 -8.72 -8.91
N ALA A 60 7.52 -8.98 -10.22
CA ALA A 60 8.47 -8.52 -11.23
C ALA A 60 9.93 -8.90 -10.95
N ILE A 61 10.15 -10.05 -10.28
CA ILE A 61 11.49 -10.63 -10.14
C ILE A 61 11.90 -11.21 -11.50
N LYS A 62 13.01 -10.72 -12.06
CA LYS A 62 13.48 -11.10 -13.40
C LYS A 62 14.17 -12.47 -13.39
N ASN A 63 14.15 -13.16 -14.53
CA ASN A 63 14.85 -14.45 -14.69
C ASN A 63 16.34 -14.37 -14.34
N GLU A 64 17.01 -13.26 -14.68
CA GLU A 64 18.43 -13.04 -14.36
C GLU A 64 18.72 -12.95 -12.85
N TRP A 65 17.69 -12.70 -12.03
CA TRP A 65 17.76 -12.66 -10.57
C TRP A 65 17.50 -14.03 -9.93
N ILE A 66 17.06 -15.01 -10.71
CA ILE A 66 16.74 -16.37 -10.26
C ILE A 66 17.83 -17.31 -10.77
N LYS A 67 18.76 -17.70 -9.89
CA LYS A 67 19.85 -18.61 -10.23
C LYS A 67 19.54 -20.01 -9.72
N SER A 68 19.40 -20.97 -10.62
CA SER A 68 19.31 -22.38 -10.25
C SER A 68 20.64 -22.84 -9.65
N ILE A 69 20.58 -23.46 -8.47
CA ILE A 69 21.70 -24.09 -7.80
C ILE A 69 21.62 -25.57 -8.11
N LYS A 70 22.63 -26.10 -8.80
CA LYS A 70 22.84 -27.54 -8.89
C LYS A 70 23.43 -28.00 -7.56
N ASP A 71 22.60 -28.58 -6.71
CA ASP A 71 23.05 -29.38 -5.58
C ASP A 71 23.13 -30.85 -6.05
N ASN A 72 23.89 -31.70 -5.36
CA ASN A 72 23.97 -33.13 -5.67
C ASN A 72 22.64 -33.87 -5.44
N SER A 73 21.64 -33.19 -4.87
CA SER A 73 20.24 -33.64 -4.78
C SER A 73 19.44 -33.27 -6.03
N SER A 74 18.59 -34.17 -6.52
CA SER A 74 17.60 -33.90 -7.60
C SER A 74 16.50 -32.88 -7.24
N ILE A 75 16.68 -32.11 -6.16
CA ILE A 75 15.71 -31.15 -5.62
C ILE A 75 15.91 -29.78 -6.29
N PRO A 76 14.88 -29.20 -6.94
CA PRO A 76 14.91 -27.84 -7.44
C PRO A 76 15.34 -26.85 -6.34
N SER A 77 16.47 -26.18 -6.57
CA SER A 77 17.08 -25.26 -5.62
C SER A 77 17.42 -23.94 -6.29
N TYR A 78 17.01 -22.82 -5.69
CA TYR A 78 17.17 -21.48 -6.27
C TYR A 78 17.88 -20.52 -5.32
N ARG A 79 18.71 -19.65 -5.88
CA ARG A 79 19.15 -18.39 -5.25
C ARG A 79 18.41 -17.24 -5.90
N ILE A 80 17.73 -16.45 -5.10
CA ILE A 80 16.91 -15.34 -5.57
C ILE A 80 17.49 -14.04 -5.04
N SER A 81 17.91 -13.19 -5.97
CA SER A 81 18.29 -11.81 -5.69
C SER A 81 17.02 -10.97 -5.55
N VAL A 82 16.80 -10.39 -4.37
CA VAL A 82 15.61 -9.59 -4.06
C VAL A 82 16.04 -8.13 -3.92
N PRO A 83 15.37 -7.19 -4.61
CA PRO A 83 15.69 -5.78 -4.46
C PRO A 83 15.28 -5.27 -3.08
N SER A 84 15.98 -4.26 -2.58
CA SER A 84 15.79 -3.76 -1.20
C SER A 84 14.42 -3.14 -0.94
N ASP A 85 13.68 -2.76 -1.98
CA ASP A 85 12.32 -2.20 -1.90
C ASP A 85 11.22 -3.27 -1.77
N LEU A 86 11.55 -4.56 -1.86
CA LEU A 86 10.58 -5.66 -1.82
C LEU A 86 10.80 -6.56 -0.58
N PRO A 87 9.91 -6.51 0.42
CA PRO A 87 10.03 -7.38 1.59
C PRO A 87 9.96 -8.87 1.24
N ILE A 88 10.99 -9.65 1.57
CA ILE A 88 11.00 -11.12 1.39
C ILE A 88 9.78 -11.78 2.08
N PRO A 89 9.33 -11.34 3.29
CA PRO A 89 8.12 -11.88 3.89
C PRO A 89 6.85 -11.74 3.03
N GLN A 90 6.75 -10.69 2.19
CA GLN A 90 5.60 -10.54 1.28
C GLN A 90 5.62 -11.58 0.16
N ILE A 91 6.81 -11.88 -0.38
CA ILE A 91 6.99 -12.94 -1.39
C ILE A 91 6.59 -14.29 -0.79
N ILE A 92 7.09 -14.59 0.40
CA ILE A 92 6.79 -15.85 1.11
C ILE A 92 5.30 -15.96 1.44
N GLY A 93 4.68 -14.88 1.91
CA GLY A 93 3.24 -14.85 2.19
C GLY A 93 2.38 -15.12 0.96
N GLU A 94 2.78 -14.66 -0.23
CA GLU A 94 2.09 -14.98 -1.49
C GLU A 94 2.31 -16.45 -1.88
N LEU A 95 3.54 -16.96 -1.74
CA LEU A 95 3.83 -18.38 -1.98
C LEU A 95 3.01 -19.31 -1.09
N ILE A 96 2.87 -18.97 0.20
CA ILE A 96 2.01 -19.72 1.14
C ILE A 96 0.56 -19.74 0.63
N LYS A 97 0.02 -18.60 0.18
CA LYS A 97 -1.34 -18.52 -0.37
C LYS A 97 -1.51 -19.34 -1.65
N GLN A 98 -0.49 -19.37 -2.53
CA GLN A 98 -0.53 -20.14 -3.77
C GLN A 98 -0.50 -21.66 -3.55
N TYR A 99 0.05 -22.10 -2.42
CA TYR A 99 0.08 -23.49 -2.00
C TYR A 99 -1.00 -23.84 -0.97
N ASP A 100 -1.84 -22.86 -0.59
CA ASP A 100 -2.96 -23.10 0.30
C ASP A 100 -3.95 -24.09 -0.33
N GLY A 101 -4.44 -25.04 0.46
CA GLY A 101 -5.29 -26.15 -0.02
C GLY A 101 -4.56 -27.30 -0.72
N TYR A 102 -3.22 -27.31 -0.75
CA TYR A 102 -2.40 -28.43 -1.23
C TYR A 102 -1.61 -29.09 -0.08
N ASN A 103 -1.11 -30.32 -0.29
CA ASN A 103 -0.36 -31.06 0.73
C ASN A 103 1.10 -30.57 0.76
N LEU A 104 1.27 -29.28 1.01
CA LEU A 104 2.55 -28.60 0.97
C LEU A 104 2.71 -27.78 2.24
N ILE A 105 3.87 -27.93 2.86
CA ILE A 105 4.30 -27.13 4.00
C ILE A 105 5.41 -26.20 3.48
N VAL A 106 5.21 -24.91 3.67
CA VAL A 106 6.22 -23.88 3.39
C VAL A 106 6.84 -23.45 4.71
N GLU A 107 8.12 -23.71 4.87
CA GLU A 107 8.89 -23.26 6.02
C GLU A 107 9.90 -22.22 5.58
N ALA A 108 10.03 -21.14 6.35
CA ALA A 108 10.99 -20.09 6.09
C ALA A 108 11.75 -19.71 7.35
N GLU A 109 13.07 -19.56 7.23
CA GLU A 109 13.96 -19.19 8.31
C GLU A 109 14.81 -17.98 7.90
N GLU A 110 14.64 -16.88 8.63
CA GLU A 110 15.49 -15.70 8.47
C GLU A 110 16.84 -15.95 9.16
N LYS A 111 17.88 -16.20 8.37
CA LYS A 111 19.24 -16.46 8.88
C LYS A 111 19.96 -15.17 9.33
N LYS A 112 19.53 -14.03 8.78
CA LYS A 112 20.04 -12.70 9.14
C LYS A 112 18.94 -11.67 8.92
N ILE A 113 18.65 -10.90 9.97
CA ILE A 113 17.73 -9.76 9.95
C ILE A 113 18.01 -8.89 8.72
N HIS A 114 17.00 -8.73 7.85
CA HIS A 114 17.09 -7.94 6.61
C HIS A 114 18.22 -8.37 5.65
N GLY A 115 18.58 -9.65 5.63
CA GLY A 115 19.71 -10.13 4.83
C GLY A 115 19.39 -11.34 3.98
N ARG A 116 19.05 -12.45 4.63
CA ARG A 116 18.97 -13.77 3.99
C ARG A 116 17.87 -14.59 4.61
N THR A 117 16.97 -15.09 3.78
CA THR A 117 15.90 -16.01 4.19
C THR A 117 16.03 -17.29 3.39
N LEU A 118 16.07 -18.42 4.09
CA LEU A 118 15.97 -19.73 3.48
C LEU A 118 14.52 -20.17 3.54
N MET A 119 14.00 -20.68 2.44
CA MET A 119 12.66 -21.23 2.34
C MET A 119 12.74 -22.65 1.80
N GLN A 120 11.92 -23.54 2.34
CA GLN A 120 11.74 -24.88 1.84
C GLN A 120 10.25 -25.19 1.68
N VAL A 121 9.93 -25.92 0.62
CA VAL A 121 8.60 -26.50 0.40
C VAL A 121 8.72 -28.00 0.52
N SER A 122 7.88 -28.61 1.35
CA SER A 122 7.85 -30.06 1.54
C SER A 122 6.44 -30.63 1.42
N SER A 123 6.34 -31.85 0.89
CA SER A 123 5.14 -32.70 0.92
C SER A 123 5.51 -33.96 1.70
N ASP A 124 4.70 -34.37 2.67
CA ASP A 124 4.92 -35.61 3.44
C ASP A 124 6.33 -35.71 4.04
N LYS A 125 6.86 -34.57 4.51
CA LYS A 125 8.24 -34.41 5.06
C LYS A 125 9.37 -34.59 4.06
N GLU A 126 9.07 -34.79 2.77
CA GLU A 126 10.06 -34.73 1.70
C GLU A 126 10.18 -33.32 1.13
N ILE A 127 11.40 -32.79 1.07
CA ILE A 127 11.67 -31.49 0.48
C ILE A 127 11.49 -31.57 -1.04
N LYS A 128 10.58 -30.76 -1.57
CA LYS A 128 10.30 -30.66 -3.00
C LYS A 128 10.96 -29.43 -3.65
N LEU A 129 11.21 -28.37 -2.89
CA LEU A 129 11.87 -27.15 -3.39
C LEU A 129 12.64 -26.43 -2.28
N LYS A 130 13.79 -25.84 -2.64
CA LYS A 130 14.57 -24.95 -1.77
C LYS A 130 14.81 -23.60 -2.42
N ALA A 131 14.74 -22.53 -1.63
CA ALA A 131 14.99 -21.18 -2.08
C ALA A 131 15.82 -20.38 -1.07
N ASP A 132 16.84 -19.68 -1.56
CA ASP A 132 17.73 -18.80 -0.80
C ASP A 132 17.52 -17.35 -1.28
N PHE A 133 16.67 -16.62 -0.56
CA PHE A 133 16.36 -15.22 -0.84
C PHE A 133 17.41 -14.31 -0.20
N ARG A 134 17.97 -13.38 -0.99
CA ARG A 134 19.00 -12.45 -0.53
C ARG A 134 18.73 -11.05 -1.03
N TYR A 135 18.78 -10.08 -0.14
CA TYR A 135 18.72 -8.69 -0.54
C TYR A 135 19.97 -8.29 -1.30
N ILE A 136 19.80 -7.58 -2.43
CA ILE A 136 20.89 -6.92 -3.13
C ILE A 136 20.50 -5.47 -3.43
N ASN A 137 21.40 -4.54 -3.10
CA ASN A 137 21.14 -3.10 -3.16
C ASN A 137 21.35 -2.49 -4.56
N ASP A 138 21.98 -3.21 -5.48
CA ASP A 138 22.34 -2.76 -6.83
C ASP A 138 21.24 -3.04 -7.87
N ILE A 139 20.24 -3.85 -7.52
CA ILE A 139 19.08 -4.12 -8.37
C ILE A 139 17.90 -3.24 -7.95
N GLN A 140 17.29 -2.59 -8.94
CA GLN A 140 16.08 -1.80 -8.76
C GLN A 140 14.96 -2.34 -9.63
N ARG A 141 13.78 -2.48 -9.02
CA ARG A 141 12.55 -2.86 -9.70
C ARG A 141 11.79 -1.65 -10.24
N THR A 142 12.04 -0.45 -9.70
CA THR A 142 11.19 0.73 -9.91
C THR A 142 10.95 1.03 -11.39
N PHE A 143 9.71 0.83 -11.85
CA PHE A 143 9.29 1.17 -13.22
C PHE A 143 9.03 2.67 -13.34
N SER A 144 8.25 3.23 -12.41
CA SER A 144 8.02 4.66 -12.32
C SER A 144 7.63 5.11 -10.92
N GLN A 145 7.68 6.43 -10.70
CA GLN A 145 7.31 7.07 -9.43
C GLN A 145 6.08 7.96 -9.65
N SER A 146 5.12 7.92 -8.72
CA SER A 146 3.93 8.76 -8.76
C SER A 146 3.61 9.33 -7.37
N ALA A 147 3.21 10.59 -7.29
CA ALA A 147 2.63 11.17 -6.08
C ALA A 147 1.11 11.03 -6.15
N LEU A 148 0.53 10.34 -5.17
CA LEU A 148 -0.90 10.04 -5.14
C LEU A 148 -1.64 11.00 -4.21
N PHE A 149 -2.68 11.64 -4.73
CA PHE A 149 -3.54 12.56 -4.01
C PHE A 149 -4.96 12.03 -3.97
N ILE A 150 -5.58 11.97 -2.80
CA ILE A 150 -6.98 11.59 -2.65
C ILE A 150 -7.81 12.86 -2.43
N TYR A 151 -8.90 13.04 -3.19
CA TYR A 151 -9.82 14.19 -3.03
C TYR A 151 -11.27 13.74 -2.81
N GLY A 152 -12.15 14.68 -2.43
CA GLY A 152 -13.58 14.42 -2.21
C GLY A 152 -13.93 14.11 -0.75
N ARG A 153 -13.16 14.64 0.20
CA ARG A 153 -13.45 14.51 1.65
C ARG A 153 -14.77 15.18 2.02
N GLU A 154 -15.11 16.27 1.35
CA GLU A 154 -16.20 17.21 1.68
C GLU A 154 -17.57 16.52 1.80
N ASN A 155 -17.77 15.40 1.09
CA ASN A 155 -19.03 14.67 1.09
C ASN A 155 -19.03 13.46 2.05
N LYS A 156 -17.86 13.04 2.56
CA LYS A 156 -17.66 11.75 3.24
C LYS A 156 -16.54 11.82 4.29
N GLU A 157 -16.57 12.83 5.15
CA GLU A 157 -15.45 13.12 6.07
C GLU A 157 -15.05 11.90 6.92
N ALA A 158 -15.99 11.24 7.59
CA ALA A 158 -15.67 10.12 8.48
C ALA A 158 -15.04 8.91 7.74
N GLU A 159 -15.55 8.58 6.56
CA GLU A 159 -15.05 7.47 5.75
C GLU A 159 -13.66 7.80 5.17
N TYR A 160 -13.48 9.04 4.73
CA TYR A 160 -12.20 9.55 4.23
C TYR A 160 -11.13 9.54 5.32
N ASP A 161 -11.47 10.01 6.52
CA ASP A 161 -10.55 10.08 7.65
C ASP A 161 -10.14 8.66 8.10
N SER A 162 -11.08 7.71 8.11
CA SER A 162 -10.81 6.28 8.35
C SER A 162 -9.92 5.66 7.27
N LEU A 163 -10.09 6.06 6.01
CA LEU A 163 -9.23 5.61 4.91
C LEU A 163 -7.81 6.10 5.11
N MET A 164 -7.62 7.37 5.45
CA MET A 164 -6.28 7.94 5.67
C MET A 164 -5.56 7.24 6.82
N LEU A 165 -6.27 6.86 7.88
CA LEU A 165 -5.70 6.08 9.00
C LEU A 165 -5.20 4.67 8.62
N THR A 166 -5.86 4.03 7.64
CA THR A 166 -5.56 2.65 7.24
C THR A 166 -4.63 2.55 6.03
N THR A 167 -4.34 3.68 5.39
CA THR A 167 -3.57 3.78 4.16
C THR A 167 -2.07 3.98 4.45
N THR A 168 -1.22 3.66 3.48
CA THR A 168 0.22 3.91 3.59
C THR A 168 0.51 5.42 3.65
N ARG A 169 1.55 5.80 4.40
CA ARG A 169 1.93 7.22 4.55
C ARG A 169 2.45 7.87 3.27
N ASP A 170 2.55 7.14 2.17
CA ASP A 170 3.03 7.63 0.87
C ASP A 170 1.92 8.28 0.02
N MET A 171 0.71 8.39 0.58
CA MET A 171 -0.41 9.10 -0.02
C MET A 171 -0.60 10.48 0.60
N SER A 172 -1.23 11.37 -0.16
CA SER A 172 -1.45 12.77 0.23
C SER A 172 -2.90 13.17 0.05
N ALA A 173 -3.35 14.17 0.81
CA ALA A 173 -4.68 14.74 0.60
C ALA A 173 -4.64 15.86 -0.44
N LEU A 174 -5.71 16.01 -1.23
CA LEU A 174 -5.97 17.21 -2.02
C LEU A 174 -7.24 17.87 -1.48
N LEU A 175 -7.06 19.00 -0.79
CA LEU A 175 -8.11 19.66 -0.02
C LEU A 175 -8.68 20.86 -0.77
N ILE A 176 -9.99 21.05 -0.68
CA ILE A 176 -10.64 22.31 -1.06
C ILE A 176 -10.62 23.23 0.16
N PRO A 177 -10.29 24.53 0.02
CA PRO A 177 -10.34 25.46 1.14
C PRO A 177 -11.70 25.50 1.83
N SER A 178 -11.71 25.15 3.12
CA SER A 178 -12.86 25.28 4.02
C SER A 178 -12.37 25.32 5.47
N LYS A 179 -13.21 25.76 6.41
CA LYS A 179 -12.88 25.74 7.85
C LYS A 179 -12.61 24.32 8.35
N SER A 180 -13.43 23.37 7.90
CA SER A 180 -13.27 21.94 8.20
C SER A 180 -11.92 21.43 7.69
N ASN A 181 -11.58 21.71 6.43
CA ASN A 181 -10.33 21.25 5.84
C ASN A 181 -9.10 21.98 6.39
N ALA A 182 -9.23 23.22 6.87
CA ALA A 182 -8.14 23.91 7.57
C ALA A 182 -7.80 23.19 8.89
N ALA A 183 -8.81 22.84 9.70
CA ALA A 183 -8.62 22.04 10.90
C ALA A 183 -8.05 20.65 10.57
N TYR A 184 -8.59 19.99 9.53
CA TYR A 184 -8.13 18.69 9.09
C TYR A 184 -6.68 18.69 8.58
N SER A 185 -6.22 19.78 7.94
CA SER A 185 -4.83 19.92 7.49
C SER A 185 -3.83 19.87 8.66
N THR A 186 -4.23 20.35 9.83
CA THR A 186 -3.43 20.26 11.06
C THR A 186 -3.34 18.81 11.54
N TRP A 187 -4.45 18.07 11.47
CA TRP A 187 -4.50 16.65 11.80
C TRP A 187 -3.65 15.80 10.84
N LEU A 188 -3.73 16.04 9.52
CA LEU A 188 -2.92 15.35 8.51
C LEU A 188 -1.43 15.48 8.82
N ARG A 189 -0.99 16.71 9.10
CA ARG A 189 0.40 16.99 9.46
C ARG A 189 0.80 16.28 10.75
N GLY A 190 -0.05 16.33 11.79
CA GLY A 190 0.20 15.65 13.06
C GLY A 190 0.39 14.14 12.91
N ASN A 191 -0.21 13.54 11.88
CA ASN A 191 -0.10 12.12 11.55
C ASN A 191 0.92 11.81 10.44
N GLY A 192 1.68 12.80 9.97
CA GLY A 192 2.76 12.63 8.99
C GLY A 192 2.31 12.46 7.54
N PHE A 193 1.07 12.88 7.22
CA PHE A 193 0.54 12.95 5.86
C PHE A 193 0.83 14.31 5.23
N ASP A 194 1.20 14.27 3.96
CA ASP A 194 1.34 15.47 3.15
C ASP A 194 -0.02 15.86 2.53
N TYR A 195 -0.16 17.13 2.16
CA TYR A 195 -1.34 17.60 1.44
C TYR A 195 -1.03 18.70 0.44
N ALA A 196 -1.93 18.88 -0.50
CA ALA A 196 -2.00 20.01 -1.41
C ALA A 196 -3.39 20.64 -1.36
N VAL A 197 -3.54 21.83 -1.92
CA VAL A 197 -4.80 22.57 -1.92
C VAL A 197 -5.24 22.85 -3.35
N ILE A 198 -6.50 22.56 -3.68
CA ILE A 198 -7.11 22.87 -4.97
C ILE A 198 -8.10 24.03 -4.82
N LEU A 199 -7.96 25.03 -5.67
CA LEU A 199 -8.85 26.18 -5.77
C LEU A 199 -9.85 25.94 -6.90
N ASN A 200 -11.12 25.82 -6.56
CA ASN A 200 -12.21 25.58 -7.51
C ASN A 200 -13.50 26.34 -7.11
N ASN A 201 -14.56 26.17 -7.89
CA ASN A 201 -15.88 26.78 -7.66
C ASN A 201 -16.63 26.20 -6.45
N GLU A 202 -16.15 25.13 -5.82
CA GLU A 202 -16.81 24.44 -4.70
C GLU A 202 -16.45 25.06 -3.34
N ILE A 203 -15.60 26.10 -3.32
CA ILE A 203 -15.26 26.83 -2.09
C ILE A 203 -16.47 27.65 -1.62
N ASN A 204 -17.11 27.17 -0.55
CA ASN A 204 -18.33 27.78 0.00
C ASN A 204 -18.04 28.81 1.10
N ASP A 205 -16.98 28.63 1.88
CA ASP A 205 -16.62 29.52 2.99
C ASP A 205 -16.16 30.89 2.47
N LEU A 206 -16.85 31.96 2.90
CA LEU A 206 -16.65 33.33 2.41
C LEU A 206 -15.22 33.85 2.56
N GLU A 207 -14.49 33.41 3.59
CA GLU A 207 -13.11 33.82 3.85
C GLU A 207 -12.09 33.20 2.89
N PHE A 208 -12.47 32.12 2.20
CA PHE A 208 -11.66 31.42 1.21
C PHE A 208 -12.19 31.55 -0.22
N ARG A 209 -13.47 31.91 -0.38
CA ARG A 209 -14.13 31.99 -1.68
C ARG A 209 -13.46 33.04 -2.56
N LEU A 210 -13.04 32.62 -3.75
CA LEU A 210 -12.51 33.51 -4.78
C LEU A 210 -13.60 33.77 -5.82
N SER A 211 -13.75 35.02 -6.25
CA SER A 211 -14.70 35.41 -7.29
C SER A 211 -14.07 36.43 -8.25
N LYS A 212 -14.44 36.33 -9.54
CA LYS A 212 -14.05 37.30 -10.57
C LYS A 212 -14.59 38.71 -10.29
N ASP A 213 -15.65 38.84 -9.49
CA ASP A 213 -16.29 40.13 -9.18
C ASP A 213 -15.66 40.83 -7.96
N TYR A 214 -14.68 40.19 -7.31
CA TYR A 214 -14.04 40.77 -6.13
C TYR A 214 -12.97 41.79 -6.51
N SER A 215 -12.88 42.84 -5.71
CA SER A 215 -11.82 43.83 -5.83
C SER A 215 -10.45 43.21 -5.55
N GLU A 216 -9.39 43.78 -6.14
CA GLU A 216 -8.02 43.33 -5.92
C GLU A 216 -7.66 43.27 -4.42
N LYS A 217 -8.08 44.27 -3.64
CA LYS A 217 -7.84 44.31 -2.18
C LYS A 217 -8.48 43.11 -1.48
N ARG A 218 -9.71 42.74 -1.86
CA ARG A 218 -10.42 41.60 -1.30
C ARG A 218 -9.75 40.29 -1.70
N LEU A 219 -9.37 40.14 -2.97
CA LEU A 219 -8.67 38.94 -3.45
C LEU A 219 -7.33 38.71 -2.75
N LYS A 220 -6.54 39.78 -2.52
CA LYS A 220 -5.30 39.70 -1.75
C LYS A 220 -5.52 39.18 -0.33
N LEU A 221 -6.56 39.67 0.34
CA LEU A 221 -6.92 39.23 1.69
C LEU A 221 -7.33 37.75 1.71
N ILE A 222 -8.16 37.32 0.75
CA ILE A 222 -8.59 35.91 0.64
C ILE A 222 -7.39 34.99 0.37
N VAL A 223 -6.51 35.35 -0.56
CA VAL A 223 -5.29 34.56 -0.82
C VAL A 223 -4.42 34.48 0.44
N GLN A 224 -4.30 35.57 1.19
CA GLN A 224 -3.59 35.55 2.48
C GLN A 224 -4.26 34.61 3.48
N ASN A 225 -5.59 34.66 3.62
CA ASN A 225 -6.34 33.78 4.52
C ASN A 225 -6.15 32.30 4.16
N ILE A 226 -6.22 31.96 2.86
CA ILE A 226 -5.96 30.61 2.36
C ILE A 226 -4.54 30.18 2.75
N VAL A 227 -3.52 31.00 2.46
CA VAL A 227 -2.13 30.65 2.76
C VAL A 227 -1.88 30.47 4.26
N VAL A 228 -2.46 31.34 5.10
CA VAL A 228 -2.34 31.27 6.56
C VAL A 228 -3.06 30.03 7.12
N SER A 229 -4.20 29.65 6.54
CA SER A 229 -4.99 28.50 6.98
C SER A 229 -4.39 27.17 6.51
N PHE A 230 -3.56 27.18 5.46
CA PHE A 230 -2.92 26.00 4.90
C PHE A 230 -1.39 26.16 4.80
N PRO A 231 -0.68 26.41 5.91
CA PRO A 231 0.72 26.85 5.90
C PRO A 231 1.71 25.75 5.48
N HIS A 232 1.30 24.47 5.50
CA HIS A 232 2.13 23.32 5.14
C HIS A 232 1.70 22.65 3.84
N ALA A 233 0.86 23.30 3.05
CA ALA A 233 0.48 22.79 1.74
C ALA A 233 1.73 22.64 0.85
N SER A 234 1.88 21.45 0.26
CA SER A 234 3.02 21.12 -0.61
C SER A 234 3.07 22.04 -1.84
N PHE A 235 1.89 22.34 -2.36
CA PHE A 235 1.63 23.28 -3.44
C PHE A 235 0.13 23.60 -3.48
N PHE A 236 -0.21 24.62 -4.25
CA PHE A 236 -1.58 25.01 -4.55
C PHE A 236 -1.85 24.78 -6.04
N VAL A 237 -3.08 24.39 -6.38
CA VAL A 237 -3.51 24.17 -7.76
C VAL A 237 -4.76 24.97 -8.02
N ILE A 238 -4.84 25.66 -9.15
CA ILE A 238 -6.09 26.27 -9.61
C ILE A 238 -6.75 25.39 -10.68
N ASN A 239 -8.04 25.16 -10.52
CA ASN A 239 -8.86 24.52 -11.54
C ASN A 239 -9.03 25.45 -12.73
N LYS A 240 -8.69 24.98 -13.94
CA LYS A 240 -8.86 25.78 -15.16
C LYS A 240 -10.32 26.11 -15.48
N ASN A 241 -11.25 25.27 -15.02
CA ASN A 241 -12.68 25.50 -15.14
C ASN A 241 -13.22 26.44 -14.05
N PHE A 242 -12.37 26.92 -13.15
CA PHE A 242 -12.75 27.92 -12.15
C PHE A 242 -12.98 29.26 -12.85
N ASP A 243 -14.13 29.89 -12.63
CA ASP A 243 -14.53 31.20 -13.16
C ASP A 243 -13.45 32.27 -13.03
N ILE A 244 -12.66 32.24 -11.95
CA ILE A 244 -11.61 33.23 -11.75
C ILE A 244 -10.38 32.98 -12.64
N TYR A 245 -10.13 31.74 -13.07
CA TYR A 245 -8.99 31.37 -13.91
C TYR A 245 -9.04 32.06 -15.28
N SER A 246 -10.24 32.18 -15.87
CA SER A 246 -10.47 32.86 -17.14
C SER A 246 -10.57 34.39 -17.02
N SER A 247 -10.50 34.94 -15.80
CA SER A 247 -10.64 36.38 -15.54
C SER A 247 -9.26 37.08 -15.40
N PRO A 248 -9.19 38.41 -15.61
CA PRO A 248 -7.99 39.19 -15.32
C PRO A 248 -7.50 39.05 -13.86
N ASN A 249 -8.42 38.75 -12.94
CA ASN A 249 -8.13 38.57 -11.52
C ASN A 249 -7.26 37.33 -11.23
N TYR A 250 -7.16 36.37 -12.15
CA TYR A 250 -6.21 35.27 -12.04
C TYR A 250 -4.76 35.76 -11.90
N LEU A 251 -4.37 36.81 -12.62
CA LEU A 251 -3.01 37.36 -12.57
C LEU A 251 -2.68 37.90 -11.18
N ILE A 252 -3.67 38.49 -10.50
CA ILE A 252 -3.54 38.96 -9.11
C ILE A 252 -3.26 37.78 -8.19
N ILE A 253 -4.05 36.70 -8.29
CA ILE A 253 -3.87 35.49 -7.48
C ILE A 253 -2.48 34.90 -7.71
N LYS A 254 -2.09 34.70 -8.97
CA LYS A 254 -0.79 34.16 -9.35
C LYS A 254 0.35 35.01 -8.79
N LYS A 255 0.23 36.35 -8.85
CA LYS A 255 1.21 37.28 -8.28
C LYS A 255 1.30 37.16 -6.76
N GLU A 256 0.18 37.01 -6.06
CA GLU A 256 0.17 36.88 -4.59
C GLU A 256 0.79 35.56 -4.12
N PHE A 257 0.53 34.43 -4.78
CA PHE A 257 1.25 33.18 -4.50
C PHE A 257 2.75 33.29 -4.82
N GLY A 258 3.10 33.92 -5.94
CA GLY A 258 4.49 34.14 -6.37
C GLY A 258 5.32 34.99 -5.40
N LYS A 259 4.74 36.08 -4.86
CA LYS A 259 5.39 36.92 -3.82
C LYS A 259 5.85 36.13 -2.60
N ARG A 260 5.11 35.07 -2.27
CA ARG A 260 5.34 34.21 -1.10
C ARG A 260 6.21 32.99 -1.43
N LYS A 261 6.72 32.88 -2.66
CA LYS A 261 7.50 31.74 -3.18
C LYS A 261 6.76 30.40 -3.03
N ILE A 262 5.44 30.43 -3.13
CA ILE A 262 4.59 29.24 -3.03
C ILE A 262 4.45 28.61 -4.41
N ARG A 263 4.63 27.28 -4.49
CA ARG A 263 4.41 26.51 -5.71
C ARG A 263 2.92 26.55 -6.07
N PHE A 264 2.60 27.10 -7.24
CA PHE A 264 1.24 27.29 -7.72
C PHE A 264 1.11 26.77 -9.16
N PHE A 265 0.29 25.75 -9.33
CA PHE A 265 0.11 25.04 -10.60
C PHE A 265 -1.34 25.15 -11.10
N THR A 266 -1.57 24.66 -12.31
CA THR A 266 -2.91 24.44 -12.86
C THR A 266 -3.26 22.96 -12.82
N THR A 267 -4.53 22.62 -12.98
CA THR A 267 -5.01 21.23 -12.96
C THR A 267 -4.35 20.32 -14.00
N ASP A 268 -3.78 20.84 -15.09
CA ASP A 268 -3.01 20.06 -16.07
C ASP A 268 -1.80 19.32 -15.48
N SER A 269 -1.27 19.85 -14.38
CA SER A 269 -0.14 19.26 -13.64
C SER A 269 -0.54 17.99 -12.88
N LEU A 270 -1.84 17.70 -12.78
CA LEU A 270 -2.43 16.54 -12.11
C LEU A 270 -3.15 15.65 -13.14
N LYS A 271 -3.03 14.35 -12.98
CA LYS A 271 -3.82 13.36 -13.72
C LYS A 271 -5.00 12.92 -12.86
N PHE A 272 -6.19 13.42 -13.17
CA PHE A 272 -7.41 13.13 -12.41
C PHE A 272 -7.99 11.76 -12.78
N ILE A 273 -8.39 10.97 -11.79
CA ILE A 273 -9.15 9.73 -11.92
C ILE A 273 -10.38 9.85 -11.04
N ASP A 274 -11.55 9.79 -11.66
CA ASP A 274 -12.83 9.86 -10.96
C ASP A 274 -13.68 8.65 -11.33
N LYS A 275 -14.58 8.21 -10.44
CA LYS A 275 -15.43 7.03 -10.61
C LYS A 275 -16.39 7.16 -11.79
N SER A 276 -16.67 8.40 -12.20
CA SER A 276 -17.45 8.69 -13.41
C SER A 276 -16.74 8.31 -14.71
N HIS A 277 -15.43 8.08 -14.71
CA HIS A 277 -14.71 7.66 -15.90
C HIS A 277 -15.00 6.20 -16.23
N PRO A 278 -15.27 5.86 -17.50
CA PRO A 278 -15.29 4.46 -17.92
C PRO A 278 -13.90 3.86 -17.72
N ASN A 279 -13.86 2.65 -17.15
CA ASN A 279 -12.64 1.86 -16.97
C ASN A 279 -11.49 2.58 -16.24
N ILE A 280 -11.73 2.96 -14.98
CA ILE A 280 -10.75 3.64 -14.12
C ILE A 280 -9.43 2.85 -13.95
N SER A 281 -9.47 1.52 -14.03
CA SER A 281 -8.29 0.65 -13.92
C SER A 281 -7.36 0.79 -15.11
N GLU A 282 -7.90 0.80 -16.34
CA GLU A 282 -7.10 1.05 -17.55
C GLU A 282 -6.50 2.46 -17.54
N LYS A 283 -7.27 3.46 -17.09
CA LYS A 283 -6.78 4.83 -16.97
C LYS A 283 -5.61 4.93 -15.98
N LEU A 284 -5.73 4.30 -14.82
CA LEU A 284 -4.64 4.24 -13.83
C LEU A 284 -3.38 3.60 -14.44
N ASN A 285 -3.55 2.43 -15.07
CA ASN A 285 -2.44 1.71 -15.72
C ASN A 285 -1.75 2.58 -16.78
N SER A 286 -2.53 3.19 -17.68
CA SER A 286 -2.00 4.09 -18.71
C SER A 286 -1.22 5.28 -18.13
N ILE A 287 -1.69 5.85 -17.02
CA ILE A 287 -0.98 6.96 -16.36
C ILE A 287 0.38 6.49 -15.83
N VAL A 288 0.43 5.37 -15.11
CA VAL A 288 1.66 4.92 -14.46
C VAL A 288 2.68 4.31 -15.42
N THR A 289 2.25 3.70 -16.53
CA THR A 289 3.14 3.12 -17.56
C THR A 289 3.80 4.17 -18.45
N ASN A 290 3.15 5.33 -18.64
CA ASN A 290 3.62 6.39 -19.54
C ASN A 290 4.56 7.41 -18.84
N VAL A 291 4.91 7.19 -17.58
CA VAL A 291 5.82 8.06 -16.83
C VAL A 291 7.26 7.80 -17.30
N LYS A 292 7.95 8.85 -17.72
CA LYS A 292 9.35 8.74 -18.13
C LYS A 292 10.24 8.37 -16.93
N ALA A 293 11.31 7.62 -17.19
CA ALA A 293 12.28 7.27 -16.17
C ALA A 293 12.85 8.54 -15.49
N GLY A 294 12.76 8.60 -14.17
CA GLY A 294 13.22 9.74 -13.37
C GLY A 294 12.17 10.82 -13.10
N ASP A 295 11.07 10.86 -13.84
CA ASP A 295 9.95 11.78 -13.60
C ASP A 295 9.01 11.26 -12.52
N ILE A 296 8.31 12.18 -11.85
CA ILE A 296 7.25 11.85 -10.88
C ILE A 296 5.94 12.44 -11.38
N THR A 297 4.97 11.57 -11.69
CA THR A 297 3.63 12.01 -12.09
C THR A 297 2.76 12.26 -10.87
N ARG A 298 1.93 13.31 -10.90
CA ARG A 298 0.96 13.62 -9.84
C ARG A 298 -0.40 13.09 -10.25
N ILE A 299 -0.95 12.17 -9.48
CA ILE A 299 -2.26 11.54 -9.75
C ILE A 299 -3.24 11.99 -8.68
N ALA A 300 -4.38 12.53 -9.07
CA ALA A 300 -5.46 12.90 -8.16
C ALA A 300 -6.62 11.92 -8.36
N ILE A 301 -6.93 11.12 -7.34
CA ILE A 301 -7.99 10.09 -7.38
C ILE A 301 -9.12 10.51 -6.45
N SER A 302 -10.38 10.47 -6.92
CA SER A 302 -11.51 10.70 -6.03
C SER A 302 -11.60 9.59 -4.99
N PHE A 303 -12.10 9.90 -3.80
CA PHE A 303 -12.27 8.91 -2.73
C PHE A 303 -12.97 7.63 -3.21
N ASP A 304 -14.05 7.77 -3.99
CA ASP A 304 -14.82 6.65 -4.52
C ASP A 304 -14.04 5.83 -5.57
N ALA A 305 -13.23 6.48 -6.41
CA ALA A 305 -12.37 5.80 -7.36
C ALA A 305 -11.23 5.06 -6.65
N TYR A 306 -10.68 5.64 -5.57
CA TYR A 306 -9.63 5.00 -4.78
C TYR A 306 -10.11 3.70 -4.15
N GLN A 307 -11.32 3.70 -3.54
CA GLN A 307 -11.92 2.48 -2.98
C GLN A 307 -12.05 1.38 -4.04
N SER A 308 -12.43 1.76 -5.26
CA SER A 308 -12.60 0.82 -6.38
C SER A 308 -11.26 0.31 -6.93
N LEU A 309 -10.18 1.10 -6.80
CA LEU A 309 -8.85 0.82 -7.32
C LEU A 309 -7.87 0.23 -6.28
N ALA A 310 -8.32 -0.03 -5.06
CA ALA A 310 -7.43 -0.45 -3.97
C ALA A 310 -6.61 -1.70 -4.31
N GLU A 311 -7.24 -2.71 -4.92
CA GLU A 311 -6.55 -3.93 -5.37
C GLU A 311 -5.59 -3.66 -6.54
N ASP A 312 -5.96 -2.80 -7.49
CA ASP A 312 -5.10 -2.45 -8.61
C ASP A 312 -3.87 -1.67 -8.15
N LEU A 313 -4.03 -0.73 -7.21
CA LEU A 313 -2.91 -0.03 -6.58
C LEU A 313 -1.97 -0.99 -5.85
N ARG A 314 -2.51 -1.98 -5.13
CA ARG A 314 -1.69 -3.04 -4.50
C ARG A 314 -0.93 -3.85 -5.55
N LYS A 315 -1.57 -4.25 -6.66
CA LYS A 315 -0.89 -4.94 -7.77
C LYS A 315 0.22 -4.10 -8.37
N LEU A 316 0.00 -2.81 -8.58
CA LEU A 316 1.02 -1.89 -9.10
C LEU A 316 2.23 -1.80 -8.16
N ILE A 317 2.01 -1.68 -6.85
CA ILE A 317 3.10 -1.70 -5.85
C ILE A 317 3.84 -3.05 -5.89
N ARG A 318 3.12 -4.16 -6.02
CA ARG A 318 3.70 -5.52 -6.13
C ARG A 318 4.54 -5.72 -7.38
N VAL A 319 4.27 -5.02 -8.48
CA VAL A 319 5.11 -5.12 -9.70
C VAL A 319 6.17 -4.03 -9.80
N GLY A 320 6.20 -3.02 -8.93
CA GLY A 320 7.33 -2.08 -8.82
C GLY A 320 7.03 -0.64 -9.15
N TYR A 321 5.76 -0.26 -9.19
CA TYR A 321 5.37 1.15 -9.20
C TYR A 321 5.49 1.71 -7.78
N LYS A 322 6.18 2.83 -7.64
CA LYS A 322 6.39 3.47 -6.34
C LYS A 322 5.48 4.69 -6.20
N PHE A 323 4.65 4.69 -5.16
CA PHE A 323 3.97 5.89 -4.72
C PHE A 323 4.85 6.64 -3.72
N VAL A 324 5.02 7.94 -3.92
CA VAL A 324 5.94 8.77 -3.14
C VAL A 324 5.25 9.98 -2.55
N LYS A 325 5.78 10.44 -1.41
CA LYS A 325 5.35 11.66 -0.75
C LYS A 325 5.59 12.90 -1.61
N THR A 326 4.81 13.95 -1.38
CA THR A 326 4.96 15.21 -2.11
C THR A 326 6.26 15.94 -1.77
N SER A 327 6.82 15.70 -0.60
CA SER A 327 8.14 16.18 -0.20
C SER A 327 9.24 15.72 -1.17
N GLU A 328 9.10 14.54 -1.78
CA GLU A 328 10.02 14.02 -2.79
C GLU A 328 9.87 14.72 -4.16
N LEU A 329 8.74 15.42 -4.41
CA LEU A 329 8.54 16.18 -5.66
C LEU A 329 9.45 17.41 -5.77
N GLY A 330 9.98 17.93 -4.65
CA GLY A 330 10.76 19.17 -4.62
C GLY A 330 12.28 19.02 -4.70
N SER A 331 12.81 17.80 -4.56
CA SER A 331 14.26 17.56 -4.51
C SER A 331 14.93 17.53 -5.89
N LYS A 332 14.16 17.37 -6.96
CA LYS A 332 14.68 17.24 -8.35
C LYS A 332 14.63 18.51 -9.18
N GLU A 333 13.87 19.54 -8.78
CA GLU A 333 13.83 20.84 -9.50
C GLU A 333 15.04 21.75 -9.17
N LYS A 334 16.04 21.25 -8.43
CA LYS A 334 17.28 21.96 -8.07
C LYS A 334 18.55 21.33 -8.69
N LYS A 335 18.49 20.86 -9.93
CA LYS A 335 19.69 20.54 -10.70
C LYS A 335 19.71 21.25 -12.03
#